data_AF-T1AKB6-F1
#
_entry.id   AF-T1AKB6-F1
#
_cell.length_a   1.000
_cell.length_b   1.000
_cell.length_c   1.000
_cell.angle_alpha   90.00
_cell.angle_beta   90.00
_cell.angle_gamma   90.00
#
_symmetry.space_group_name_H-M   'P 1'
#
loop_
_entity.id
_entity.type
_entity.pdbx_description
1 polymer ?
#
loop_
_entity_poly.entity_id
_entity_poly.type
_entity_poly.pdbx_seq_one_letter_code
_entity_poly.pdbx_strand_id
1 'polypeptide(L)'
;MSALRDVRLLLSLDLTLPECSMYLLVSRVLERIADHAVRIAETVMILEKERTPPEIVAELERMAQQAAQALTDALDSLDRRDVEKANTVLDAAERLQKDRSAVLRKVTTKSGRLAVGLAYVLESLERSAFYAGDLAEIAINHAVEAPLAPEPAPARS
;
A
#
# COMPACT_ATOMS: atom_id res chain seq x y z
N MET A 1 14.07 -14.09 17.35
CA MET A 1 13.05 -15.15 17.55
C MET A 1 11.85 -14.76 16.70
N SER A 2 11.48 -15.57 15.70
CA SER A 2 10.26 -15.31 14.92
C SER A 2 9.08 -15.96 15.65
N ALA A 3 7.97 -15.22 15.79
CA ALA A 3 6.73 -15.72 16.39
C ALA A 3 6.22 -17.02 15.72
N LEU A 4 6.55 -17.23 14.44
CA LEU A 4 6.23 -18.46 13.69
C LEU A 4 6.92 -19.72 14.22
N ARG A 5 7.94 -19.60 15.08
CA ARG A 5 8.71 -20.72 15.63
C ARG A 5 8.46 -20.98 17.11
N ASP A 6 7.68 -20.13 17.79
CA ASP A 6 7.32 -20.32 19.19
C ASP A 6 5.81 -20.12 19.41
N VAL A 7 5.09 -21.24 19.47
CA VAL A 7 3.64 -21.27 19.73
C VAL A 7 3.27 -20.58 21.05
N ARG A 8 4.17 -20.56 22.05
CA ARG A 8 3.89 -19.87 23.31
C ARG A 8 3.85 -18.36 23.15
N LEU A 9 4.65 -17.82 22.24
CA LEU A 9 4.61 -16.39 21.91
C LEU A 9 3.28 -16.03 21.22
N LEU A 10 2.82 -16.87 20.29
CA LEU A 10 1.51 -16.72 19.65
C LEU A 10 0.37 -16.70 20.68
N LEU A 11 0.37 -17.67 21.60
CA LEU A 11 -0.61 -17.75 22.69
C LEU A 11 -0.55 -16.54 23.62
N SER A 12 0.65 -16.01 23.91
CA SER A 12 0.80 -14.82 24.75
C SER A 12 0.29 -13.54 24.11
N LEU A 13 0.16 -13.51 22.78
CA LEU A 13 -0.36 -12.40 21.99
C LEU A 13 -1.82 -12.61 21.58
N ASP A 14 -2.45 -13.73 22.00
CA ASP A 14 -3.79 -14.15 21.58
C ASP A 14 -3.95 -14.22 20.05
N LEU A 15 -2.90 -14.67 19.36
CA LEU A 15 -2.86 -14.79 17.90
C LEU A 15 -2.83 -16.24 17.44
N THR A 16 -3.52 -16.51 16.34
CA THR A 16 -3.39 -17.76 15.59
C THR A 16 -2.18 -17.71 14.63
N LEU A 17 -1.76 -18.89 14.14
CA LEU A 17 -0.68 -18.97 13.15
C LEU A 17 -1.02 -18.26 11.82
N PRO A 18 -2.26 -18.36 11.27
CA PRO A 18 -2.67 -17.58 10.11
C PRO A 18 -2.63 -16.07 10.36
N GLU A 19 -3.13 -15.59 11.51
CA GLU A 19 -3.10 -14.15 11.84
C GLU A 19 -1.66 -13.63 11.98
N CYS A 20 -0.78 -14.38 12.65
CA CYS A 20 0.63 -14.00 12.72
C CYS A 20 1.28 -13.93 11.32
N SER A 21 0.95 -14.87 10.44
CA SER A 21 1.47 -14.87 9.06
C SER A 21 0.96 -13.67 8.27
N MET A 22 -0.33 -13.36 8.40
CA MET A 22 -0.95 -12.17 7.83
C MET A 22 -0.27 -10.89 8.30
N TYR A 23 -0.09 -10.70 9.62
CA TYR A 23 0.58 -9.51 10.15
C TYR A 23 2.03 -9.37 9.68
N LEU A 24 2.74 -10.47 9.46
CA LEU A 24 4.08 -10.44 8.87
C LEU A 24 4.06 -9.99 7.41
N LEU A 25 3.04 -10.39 6.63
CA LEU A 25 2.85 -9.90 5.27
C LEU A 25 2.54 -8.41 5.27
N VAL A 26 1.59 -7.96 6.11
CA VAL A 26 1.25 -6.54 6.28
C VAL A 26 2.48 -5.72 6.64
N SER A 27 3.26 -6.16 7.63
CA SER A 27 4.49 -5.48 8.06
C SER A 27 5.50 -5.34 6.91
N ARG A 28 5.67 -6.39 6.09
CA ARG A 28 6.55 -6.33 4.91
C ARG A 28 6.05 -5.32 3.89
N VAL A 29 4.74 -5.25 3.65
CA VAL A 29 4.18 -4.30 2.68
C VAL A 29 4.37 -2.86 3.16
N LEU A 30 4.14 -2.59 4.45
CA LEU A 30 4.38 -1.28 5.06
C LEU A 30 5.86 -0.85 4.97
N GLU A 31 6.79 -1.77 5.22
CA GLU A 31 8.22 -1.50 5.09
C GLU A 31 8.58 -1.10 3.65
N ARG A 32 8.04 -1.79 2.64
CA ARG A 32 8.28 -1.44 1.23
C ARG A 32 7.74 -0.06 0.88
N ILE A 33 6.57 0.33 1.39
CA ILE A 33 6.04 1.68 1.18
C ILE A 33 6.95 2.73 1.86
N ALA A 34 7.40 2.45 3.09
CA ALA A 34 8.31 3.34 3.80
C ALA A 34 9.65 3.52 3.06
N ASP A 35 10.21 2.46 2.48
CA ASP A 35 11.42 2.54 1.64
C ASP A 35 11.20 3.44 0.42
N HIS A 36 10.06 3.36 -0.26
CA HIS A 36 9.74 4.28 -1.35
C HIS A 36 9.56 5.73 -0.88
N ALA A 37 8.99 5.95 0.30
CA ALA A 37 8.90 7.30 0.86
C ALA A 37 10.29 7.90 1.13
N VAL A 38 11.23 7.10 1.64
CA VAL A 38 12.64 7.51 1.81
C VAL A 38 13.27 7.83 0.46
N ARG A 39 13.11 6.96 -0.56
CA ARG A 39 13.63 7.22 -1.92
C ARG A 39 13.10 8.51 -2.53
N ILE A 40 11.82 8.83 -2.32
CA ILE A 40 11.23 10.10 -2.76
C ILE A 40 11.94 11.26 -2.06
N ALA A 41 12.08 11.23 -0.74
CA ALA A 41 12.74 12.28 0.02
C ALA A 41 14.19 12.50 -0.43
N GLU A 42 14.96 11.41 -0.60
CA GLU A 42 16.33 11.45 -1.12
C GLU A 42 16.39 12.03 -2.54
N THR A 43 15.48 11.62 -3.41
CA THR A 43 15.42 12.13 -4.79
C THR A 43 15.10 13.61 -4.83
N VAL A 44 14.17 14.08 -4.00
CA VAL A 44 13.83 15.51 -3.88
C VAL A 44 15.04 16.33 -3.41
N MET A 45 15.81 15.83 -2.45
CA MET A 45 17.06 16.49 -2.02
C MET A 45 18.08 16.59 -3.16
N ILE A 46 18.22 15.54 -3.98
CA ILE A 46 19.11 15.55 -5.15
C ILE A 46 18.65 16.60 -6.18
N LEU A 47 17.34 16.79 -6.33
CA LEU A 47 16.73 17.73 -7.27
C LEU A 47 16.59 19.17 -6.73
N GLU A 48 17.05 19.48 -5.51
CA GLU A 48 16.84 20.79 -4.85
C GLU A 48 17.29 21.98 -5.72
N LYS A 49 18.37 21.81 -6.50
CA LYS A 49 18.91 22.86 -7.39
C LYS A 49 18.26 22.91 -8.77
N GLU A 50 17.43 21.93 -9.10
CA GLU A 50 16.74 21.85 -10.38
C GLU A 50 15.44 22.66 -10.35
N ARG A 51 15.12 23.34 -11.46
CA ARG A 51 13.85 24.07 -11.58
C ARG A 51 12.76 23.13 -12.08
N THR A 52 12.07 22.48 -11.14
CA THR A 52 10.90 21.64 -11.48
C THR A 52 9.71 22.52 -11.86
N PRO A 53 9.06 22.28 -13.01
CA PRO A 53 7.88 23.04 -13.39
C PRO A 53 6.70 22.85 -12.41
N PRO A 54 6.01 23.92 -11.99
CA PRO A 54 4.93 23.83 -10.99
C PRO A 54 3.81 22.85 -11.38
N GLU A 55 3.51 22.74 -12.67
CA GLU A 55 2.50 21.82 -13.18
C GLU A 55 2.86 20.34 -12.99
N ILE A 56 4.16 20.01 -12.99
CA ILE A 56 4.62 18.65 -12.68
C ILE A 56 4.58 18.41 -11.17
N VAL A 57 4.97 19.40 -10.37
CA VAL A 57 4.90 19.32 -8.90
C VAL A 57 3.46 19.04 -8.46
N ALA A 58 2.49 19.80 -8.95
CA ALA A 58 1.08 19.61 -8.59
C ALA A 58 0.53 18.21 -8.95
N GLU A 59 0.97 17.64 -10.08
CA GLU A 59 0.57 16.28 -10.47
C GLU A 59 1.21 15.22 -9.57
N LEU A 60 2.48 15.40 -9.20
CA LEU A 60 3.17 14.51 -8.27
C LEU A 60 2.55 14.58 -6.87
N GLU A 61 2.19 15.77 -6.38
CA GLU A 61 1.47 15.96 -5.12
C GLU A 61 0.11 15.28 -5.14
N ARG A 62 -0.65 15.41 -6.23
CA ARG A 62 -1.92 14.71 -6.41
C ARG A 62 -1.74 13.20 -6.35
N MET A 63 -0.76 12.66 -7.06
CA MET A 63 -0.46 11.22 -7.04
C MET A 63 0.03 10.75 -5.67
N ALA A 64 0.80 11.56 -4.95
CA ALA A 64 1.22 11.29 -3.58
C ALA A 64 0.02 11.20 -2.63
N GLN A 65 -0.92 12.14 -2.73
CA GLN A 65 -2.16 12.11 -1.95
C GLN A 65 -2.99 10.87 -2.26
N GLN A 66 -3.10 10.48 -3.54
CA GLN A 66 -3.82 9.26 -3.94
C GLN A 66 -3.17 7.99 -3.38
N ALA A 67 -1.84 7.87 -3.45
CA ALA A 67 -1.12 6.72 -2.91
C ALA A 67 -1.25 6.63 -1.37
N ALA A 68 -1.14 7.77 -0.67
CA ALA A 68 -1.31 7.84 0.78
C ALA A 68 -2.75 7.50 1.21
N GLN A 69 -3.74 7.99 0.46
CA GLN A 69 -5.15 7.67 0.69
C GLN A 69 -5.41 6.18 0.47
N ALA A 70 -4.89 5.58 -0.61
CA ALA A 70 -5.01 4.15 -0.87
C ALA A 70 -4.44 3.30 0.27
N LEU A 71 -3.27 3.68 0.81
CA LEU A 71 -2.69 3.02 1.99
C LEU A 71 -3.62 3.12 3.21
N THR A 72 -4.11 4.33 3.49
CA THR A 72 -5.02 4.56 4.63
C THR A 72 -6.27 3.71 4.50
N ASP A 73 -6.86 3.69 3.30
CA ASP A 73 -8.07 2.93 3.04
C ASP A 73 -7.85 1.41 3.07
N ALA A 74 -6.67 0.94 2.67
CA ALA A 74 -6.29 -0.48 2.76
C ALA A 74 -6.12 -0.94 4.22
N LEU A 75 -5.57 -0.08 5.07
CA LEU A 75 -5.44 -0.37 6.50
C LEU A 75 -6.80 -0.36 7.19
N ASP A 76 -7.66 0.60 6.86
CA ASP A 76 -9.03 0.64 7.35
C ASP A 76 -9.85 -0.59 6.92
N SER A 77 -9.69 -1.04 5.67
CA SER A 77 -10.39 -2.22 5.18
C SER A 77 -9.91 -3.51 5.85
N LEU A 78 -8.60 -3.61 6.13
CA LEU A 78 -8.02 -4.71 6.88
C LEU A 78 -8.57 -4.77 8.31
N ASP A 79 -8.57 -3.63 9.03
CA ASP A 79 -9.06 -3.52 10.41
C ASP A 79 -10.54 -3.90 10.52
N ARG A 80 -11.36 -3.43 9.57
CA ARG A 80 -12.82 -3.62 9.59
C ARG A 80 -13.31 -4.84 8.84
N ARG A 81 -12.43 -5.59 8.17
CA ARG A 81 -12.78 -6.66 7.23
C ARG A 81 -13.75 -6.19 6.14
N ASP A 82 -13.56 -4.96 5.66
CA ASP A 82 -14.44 -4.30 4.71
C ASP A 82 -13.99 -4.62 3.27
N VAL A 83 -14.60 -5.66 2.69
CA VAL A 83 -14.30 -6.14 1.34
C VAL A 83 -14.62 -5.08 0.28
N GLU A 84 -15.70 -4.32 0.45
CA GLU A 84 -16.09 -3.27 -0.49
C GLU A 84 -15.06 -2.15 -0.50
N LYS A 85 -14.65 -1.69 0.69
CA LYS A 85 -13.57 -0.70 0.80
C LYS A 85 -12.26 -1.22 0.21
N ALA A 86 -11.90 -2.49 0.44
CA ALA A 86 -10.72 -3.09 -0.17
C ALA A 86 -10.78 -3.09 -1.71
N ASN A 87 -11.93 -3.40 -2.30
CA ASN A 87 -12.11 -3.31 -3.76
C ASN A 87 -11.91 -1.87 -4.28
N THR A 88 -12.40 -0.86 -3.55
CA THR A 88 -12.17 0.54 -3.95
C THR A 88 -10.69 0.95 -3.95
N VAL A 89 -9.87 0.34 -3.08
CA VAL A 89 -8.41 0.54 -3.04
C VAL A 89 -7.75 -0.06 -4.28
N LEU A 90 -8.14 -1.29 -4.67
CA LEU A 90 -7.63 -1.93 -5.88
C LEU A 90 -7.92 -1.08 -7.12
N ASP A 91 -9.16 -0.58 -7.24
CA ASP A 91 -9.52 0.32 -8.33
C ASP A 91 -8.72 1.63 -8.28
N ALA A 92 -8.43 2.16 -7.08
CA ALA A 92 -7.64 3.38 -6.92
C ALA A 92 -6.18 3.18 -7.37
N ALA A 93 -5.58 2.04 -7.02
CA ALA A 93 -4.23 1.68 -7.45
C ALA A 93 -4.16 1.55 -8.99
N GLU A 94 -5.14 0.89 -9.61
CA GLU A 94 -5.21 0.75 -11.07
C GLU A 94 -5.40 2.12 -11.77
N ARG A 95 -6.25 3.00 -11.22
CA ARG A 95 -6.41 4.37 -11.71
C ARG A 95 -5.12 5.17 -11.64
N LEU A 96 -4.37 5.08 -10.54
CA LEU A 96 -3.10 5.79 -10.39
C LEU A 96 -2.06 5.33 -11.43
N GLN A 97 -2.01 4.04 -11.74
CA GLN A 97 -1.16 3.52 -12.81
C GLN A 97 -1.55 4.08 -14.20
N LYS A 98 -2.85 4.22 -14.48
CA LYS A 98 -3.34 4.84 -15.72
C LYS A 98 -2.92 6.32 -15.79
N ASP A 99 -3.13 7.07 -14.70
CA ASP A 99 -2.76 8.49 -14.59
C ASP A 99 -1.25 8.72 -14.75
N ARG A 100 -0.44 7.81 -14.18
CA ARG A 100 1.03 7.83 -14.26
C ARG A 100 1.51 8.00 -15.71
N SER A 101 0.87 7.34 -16.67
CA SER A 101 1.28 7.38 -18.07
C SER A 101 1.21 8.79 -18.67
N ALA A 102 0.26 9.61 -18.23
CA ALA A 102 0.14 11.00 -18.69
C ALA A 102 1.23 11.89 -18.07
N VAL A 103 1.50 11.71 -16.77
CA VAL A 103 2.55 12.46 -16.05
C VAL A 103 3.94 12.08 -16.57
N LEU A 104 4.17 10.79 -16.82
CA LEU A 104 5.45 10.29 -17.34
C LEU A 104 5.80 10.96 -18.68
N ARG A 105 4.84 11.15 -19.59
CA ARG A 105 5.09 11.87 -20.85
C ARG A 105 5.60 13.28 -20.60
N LYS A 106 4.96 14.03 -19.69
CA LYS A 106 5.40 15.39 -19.29
C LYS A 106 6.83 15.35 -18.71
N VAL A 107 7.12 14.37 -17.86
CA VAL A 107 8.45 14.16 -17.26
C VAL A 107 9.52 13.85 -18.31
N THR A 108 9.22 12.99 -19.29
CA THR A 108 10.17 12.62 -20.36
C THR A 108 10.51 13.76 -21.32
N THR A 109 9.73 14.85 -21.33
CA THR A 109 10.12 16.08 -22.07
C THR A 109 11.22 16.89 -21.39
N LYS A 110 11.53 16.57 -20.12
CA LYS A 110 12.64 17.19 -19.39
C LYS A 110 13.95 16.49 -19.73
N SER A 111 15.06 17.11 -19.35
CA SER A 111 16.39 16.62 -19.71
C SER A 111 17.23 16.29 -18.49
N GLY A 112 18.15 15.34 -18.66
CA GLY A 112 19.19 15.04 -17.69
C GLY A 112 18.65 14.56 -16.34
N ARG A 113 19.26 15.06 -15.26
CA ARG A 113 18.96 14.63 -13.88
C ARG A 113 17.52 14.91 -13.47
N LEU A 114 16.92 16.01 -13.95
CA LEU A 114 15.53 16.34 -13.64
C LEU A 114 14.57 15.28 -14.16
N ALA A 115 14.72 14.84 -15.42
CA ALA A 115 13.85 13.82 -15.99
C ALA A 115 13.95 12.48 -15.23
N VAL A 116 15.19 12.07 -14.93
CA VAL A 116 15.47 10.81 -14.22
C VAL A 116 14.92 10.86 -12.79
N GLY A 117 15.18 11.93 -12.04
CA GLY A 117 14.70 12.05 -10.67
C GLY A 117 13.17 12.11 -10.59
N LEU A 118 12.51 12.87 -11.46
CA LEU A 118 11.05 12.91 -11.51
C LEU A 118 10.45 11.54 -11.91
N ALA A 119 11.11 10.78 -12.79
CA ALA A 119 10.67 9.43 -13.14
C ALA A 119 10.78 8.47 -11.94
N TYR A 120 11.83 8.58 -11.12
CA TYR A 120 11.98 7.80 -9.89
C TYR A 120 10.93 8.14 -8.82
N VAL A 121 10.62 9.42 -8.66
CA VAL A 121 9.52 9.85 -7.77
C VAL A 121 8.20 9.24 -8.26
N LEU A 122 7.92 9.36 -9.55
CA LEU A 122 6.70 8.83 -10.15
C LEU A 122 6.58 7.30 -10.01
N GLU A 123 7.68 6.57 -10.23
CA GLU A 123 7.74 5.12 -9.99
C GLU A 123 7.48 4.79 -8.53
N SER A 124 8.10 5.52 -7.59
CA SER A 124 7.92 5.26 -6.15
C SER A 124 6.49 5.50 -5.68
N LEU A 125 5.79 6.49 -6.25
CA LEU A 125 4.37 6.73 -6.00
C LEU A 125 3.50 5.58 -6.51
N GLU A 126 3.76 5.09 -7.73
CA GLU A 126 3.06 3.93 -8.29
C GLU A 126 3.30 2.67 -7.45
N ARG A 127 4.55 2.40 -7.05
CA ARG A 127 4.88 1.26 -6.20
C ARG A 127 4.17 1.34 -4.84
N SER A 128 4.08 2.53 -4.25
CA SER A 128 3.37 2.75 -2.99
C SER A 128 1.88 2.42 -3.11
N ALA A 129 1.24 2.84 -4.20
CA ALA A 129 -0.17 2.51 -4.47
C ALA A 129 -0.39 1.01 -4.76
N PHE A 130 0.53 0.38 -5.50
CA PHE A 130 0.48 -1.06 -5.76
C PHE A 130 0.56 -1.88 -4.45
N TYR A 131 1.46 -1.49 -3.55
CA TYR A 131 1.55 -2.11 -2.22
C TYR A 131 0.31 -1.86 -1.36
N ALA A 132 -0.35 -0.70 -1.48
CA ALA A 132 -1.66 -0.51 -0.86
C ALA A 132 -2.70 -1.50 -1.44
N GLY A 133 -2.61 -1.82 -2.74
CA GLY A 133 -3.37 -2.91 -3.36
C GLY A 133 -3.06 -4.27 -2.74
N ASP A 134 -1.79 -4.63 -2.56
CA ASP A 134 -1.40 -5.88 -1.88
C ASP A 134 -2.02 -5.97 -0.46
N LEU A 135 -2.09 -4.85 0.28
CA LEU A 135 -2.78 -4.80 1.58
C LEU A 135 -4.28 -5.01 1.46
N ALA A 136 -4.92 -4.44 0.43
CA ALA A 136 -6.34 -4.65 0.17
C ALA A 136 -6.65 -6.12 -0.18
N GLU A 137 -5.78 -6.79 -0.94
CA GLU A 137 -5.92 -8.23 -1.19
C GLU A 137 -5.80 -9.05 0.10
N ILE A 138 -4.85 -8.69 0.97
CA ILE A 138 -4.73 -9.31 2.30
C ILE A 138 -6.02 -9.08 3.11
N ALA A 139 -6.60 -7.88 3.07
CA ALA A 139 -7.85 -7.57 3.76
C ALA A 139 -9.03 -8.43 3.27
N ILE A 140 -9.15 -8.63 1.96
CA ILE A 140 -10.18 -9.50 1.36
C ILE A 140 -9.98 -10.94 1.83
N ASN A 141 -8.76 -11.47 1.76
CA ASN A 141 -8.48 -12.84 2.20
C ASN A 141 -8.80 -13.01 3.70
N HIS A 142 -8.43 -12.02 4.52
CA HIS A 142 -8.73 -12.05 5.96
C HIS A 142 -10.24 -12.03 6.27
N ALA A 143 -11.02 -11.27 5.50
CA ALA A 143 -12.47 -11.22 5.64
C ALA A 143 -13.14 -12.56 5.27
N VAL A 144 -12.60 -13.27 4.27
CA VAL A 144 -13.13 -14.55 3.79
C VAL A 144 -12.74 -15.73 4.69
N GLU A 145 -11.52 -15.73 5.25
CA GLU A 145 -11.02 -16.81 6.12
C GLU A 145 -11.56 -16.74 7.57
N ALA A 146 -12.34 -15.72 7.91
CA ALA A 146 -13.02 -15.65 9.20
C ALA A 146 -13.97 -16.85 9.38
N PRO A 147 -13.92 -17.57 10.52
CA PRO A 147 -14.79 -18.73 10.72
C PRO A 147 -16.26 -18.29 10.62
N LEU A 148 -17.05 -19.01 9.82
CA LEU A 148 -18.51 -19.00 9.92
C LEU A 148 -18.85 -19.10 11.41
N ALA A 149 -19.68 -18.19 11.92
CA ALA A 149 -20.18 -18.28 13.28
C ALA A 149 -20.63 -19.73 13.56
N PRO A 150 -20.33 -20.32 14.73
CA PRO A 150 -20.74 -21.68 15.02
C PRO A 150 -22.26 -21.80 14.81
N GLU A 151 -22.66 -22.81 14.03
CA GLU A 151 -24.06 -23.11 13.78
C GLU A 151 -24.79 -23.22 15.13
N PRO A 152 -25.96 -22.56 15.33
CA PRO A 152 -26.69 -22.67 16.57
C PRO A 152 -26.96 -24.16 16.84
N ALA A 153 -26.57 -24.62 18.03
CA ALA A 153 -26.74 -26.01 18.42
C ALA A 153 -28.18 -26.46 18.17
N PRO A 154 -28.39 -27.66 17.57
CA PRO A 154 -29.73 -28.14 17.26
C PRO A 154 -30.57 -28.12 18.54
N ALA A 155 -31.77 -27.53 18.44
CA ALA A 155 -32.71 -27.48 19.55
C ALA A 155 -32.90 -28.90 20.07
N ARG A 156 -32.55 -29.13 21.35
CA ARG A 156 -32.78 -30.41 22.00
C ARG A 156 -34.29 -30.64 22.04
N SER A 157 -34.76 -31.57 21.21
CA SER A 157 -36.14 -32.11 21.21
C SER A 157 -36.38 -32.99 22.42
#